data_AF-A0A1Y3ZSC3-F1
#
_entry.id   AF-A0A1Y3ZSC3-F1
#
_cell.length_a   1.000
_cell.length_b   1.000
_cell.length_c   1.000
_cell.angle_alpha   90.00
_cell.angle_beta   90.00
_cell.angle_gamma   90.00
#
_symmetry.space_group_name_H-M   'P 1'
#
loop_
_entity.id
_entity.type
_entity.pdbx_description
1 polymer ?
#
loop_
_entity_poly.entity_id
_entity_poly.type
_entity_poly.pdbx_seq_one_letter_code
_entity_poly.pdbx_strand_id
1 'polypeptide(L)'
;MAQTLSTAIDADSVTLHVYSLPVFPIYKGRGTRFGVSVDGQPVQVTNNVPVEYSKEWKDHVLQNGVKATFTFPIDRSREKHTLTLSCGDPDVMIQRIIADWGGLKQTYVGPDIRILK
;
A
#
# COMPACT_ATOMS: atom_id res chain seq x y z
N MET A 1 26.87 15.84 -19.17
CA MET A 1 26.48 16.32 -17.83
C MET A 1 25.18 15.63 -17.46
N ALA A 2 25.24 14.44 -16.86
CA ALA A 2 24.05 13.76 -16.36
C ALA A 2 23.69 14.41 -15.01
N GLN A 3 22.49 14.95 -14.91
CA GLN A 3 21.99 15.56 -13.68
C GLN A 3 21.71 14.42 -12.69
N THR A 4 22.58 14.24 -11.70
CA THR A 4 22.30 13.37 -10.55
C THR A 4 21.14 14.01 -9.80
N LEU A 5 19.92 13.56 -10.07
CA LEU A 5 18.74 13.94 -9.28
C LEU A 5 19.00 13.49 -7.85
N SER A 6 19.22 14.42 -6.93
CA SER A 6 19.37 14.12 -5.51
C SER A 6 18.11 13.39 -5.05
N THR A 7 18.26 12.15 -4.61
CA THR A 7 17.23 11.26 -4.05
C THR A 7 16.75 11.68 -2.66
N ALA A 8 16.89 12.96 -2.30
CA ALA A 8 16.45 13.47 -1.01
C ALA A 8 14.92 13.58 -1.03
N ILE A 9 14.26 12.81 -0.17
CA ILE A 9 12.82 12.89 0.07
C ILE A 9 12.58 14.12 0.95
N ASP A 10 11.99 15.17 0.38
CA ASP A 10 11.65 16.40 1.13
C ASP A 10 10.23 16.34 1.71
N ALA A 11 9.94 15.32 2.51
CA ALA A 11 8.63 15.11 3.14
C ALA A 11 8.76 14.49 4.54
N ASP A 12 8.00 15.01 5.52
CA ASP A 12 7.96 14.48 6.91
C ASP A 12 7.12 13.21 7.06
N SER A 13 6.46 12.77 5.99
CA SER A 13 5.62 11.59 6.01
C SER A 13 5.50 10.97 4.63
N VAL A 14 5.11 9.71 4.61
CA VAL A 14 4.73 8.97 3.40
C VAL A 14 3.34 8.42 3.57
N THR A 15 2.52 8.52 2.53
CA THR A 15 1.27 7.79 2.43
C THR A 15 1.47 6.59 1.49
N LEU A 16 1.32 5.40 2.03
CA LEU A 16 1.37 4.15 1.28
C LEU A 16 -0.03 3.77 0.82
N HIS A 17 -0.21 3.62 -0.48
CA HIS A 17 -1.39 2.98 -1.05
C HIS A 17 -1.02 1.55 -1.48
N VAL A 18 -1.50 0.58 -0.72
CA VAL A 18 -1.26 -0.84 -0.96
C VAL A 18 -2.50 -1.42 -1.63
N TYR A 19 -2.31 -2.02 -2.80
CA TYR A 19 -3.36 -2.68 -3.55
C TYR A 19 -3.17 -4.19 -3.44
N SER A 20 -4.24 -4.89 -3.09
CA SER A 20 -4.29 -6.35 -3.07
C SER A 20 -5.40 -6.88 -3.97
N LEU A 21 -5.32 -8.15 -4.37
CA LEU A 21 -6.43 -8.78 -5.07
C LEU A 21 -7.69 -8.82 -4.18
N PRO A 22 -8.89 -8.71 -4.77
CA PRO A 22 -10.16 -8.67 -4.04
C PRO A 22 -10.65 -10.07 -3.67
N VAL A 23 -9.87 -10.76 -2.83
CA VAL A 23 -10.20 -12.11 -2.37
C VAL A 23 -11.18 -12.09 -1.20
N PHE A 24 -12.03 -13.11 -1.12
CA PHE A 24 -12.83 -13.35 0.08
C PHE A 24 -11.99 -14.06 1.15
N PRO A 25 -12.29 -13.86 2.45
CA PRO A 25 -11.71 -14.68 3.50
C PRO A 25 -12.05 -16.16 3.30
N ILE A 26 -11.09 -17.04 3.60
CA ILE A 26 -11.21 -18.49 3.39
C ILE A 26 -12.35 -19.17 4.17
N TYR A 27 -12.75 -18.61 5.32
CA TYR A 27 -13.88 -19.10 6.11
C TYR A 27 -14.45 -18.02 7.02
N LYS A 28 -15.69 -18.25 7.50
CA LYS A 28 -16.39 -17.33 8.41
C LYS A 28 -15.61 -17.10 9.70
N GLY A 29 -15.45 -15.85 10.10
CA GLY A 29 -14.65 -15.46 11.27
C GLY A 29 -13.19 -15.18 10.97
N ARG A 30 -12.78 -15.27 9.69
CA ARG A 30 -11.51 -14.73 9.19
C ARG A 30 -11.72 -13.47 8.37
N GLY A 31 -10.61 -12.76 8.16
CA GLY A 31 -10.50 -11.66 7.24
C GLY A 31 -9.39 -11.88 6.23
N THR A 32 -8.90 -10.78 5.66
CA THR A 32 -7.77 -10.74 4.74
C THR A 32 -6.72 -9.75 5.28
N ARG A 33 -6.36 -9.93 6.55
CA ARG A 33 -5.48 -9.01 7.27
C ARG A 33 -4.05 -9.07 6.76
N PHE A 34 -3.44 -7.90 6.64
CA PHE A 34 -2.00 -7.74 6.55
C PHE A 34 -1.57 -6.48 7.29
N GLY A 35 -0.32 -6.47 7.73
CA GLY A 35 0.30 -5.35 8.43
C GLY A 35 1.27 -4.60 7.53
N VAL A 36 1.39 -3.30 7.77
CA VAL A 36 2.37 -2.42 7.14
C VAL A 36 3.10 -1.65 8.23
N SER A 37 4.41 -1.51 8.09
CA SER A 37 5.24 -0.63 8.92
C SER A 37 6.29 0.05 8.04
N VAL A 38 6.66 1.27 8.41
CA VAL A 38 7.79 1.98 7.84
C VAL A 38 8.78 2.26 8.96
N ASP A 39 10.06 1.95 8.73
CA ASP A 39 11.16 2.25 9.65
C ASP A 39 11.00 1.72 11.08
N GLY A 40 10.30 0.59 11.25
CA GLY A 40 10.08 0.00 12.56
C GLY A 40 9.02 0.72 13.40
N GLN A 41 8.29 1.68 12.82
CA GLN A 41 7.10 2.25 13.44
C GLN A 41 6.06 1.17 13.78
N PRO A 42 5.15 1.40 14.74
CA PRO A 42 4.10 0.45 15.07
C PRO A 42 3.33 -0.02 13.83
N VAL A 43 3.13 -1.34 13.72
CA VAL A 43 2.46 -1.95 12.57
C VAL A 43 1.01 -1.47 12.50
N GLN A 44 0.63 -0.89 11.37
CA GLN A 44 -0.77 -0.60 11.05
C GLN A 44 -1.34 -1.79 10.30
N VAL A 45 -2.51 -2.27 10.71
CA VAL A 45 -3.16 -3.47 10.15
C VAL A 45 -4.43 -3.05 9.42
N THR A 46 -4.63 -3.58 8.22
CA THR A 46 -5.91 -3.49 7.52
C THR A 46 -6.63 -4.83 7.53
N ASN A 47 -7.92 -4.81 7.27
CA ASN A 47 -8.74 -6.00 7.10
C ASN A 47 -9.84 -5.74 6.07
N ASN A 48 -9.96 -6.61 5.07
CA ASN A 48 -11.07 -6.57 4.13
C ASN A 48 -11.95 -7.83 4.30
N VAL A 49 -13.25 -7.60 4.50
CA VAL A 49 -14.29 -8.64 4.65
C VAL A 49 -15.49 -8.21 3.80
N PRO A 50 -15.41 -8.37 2.47
CA PRO A 50 -16.43 -7.85 1.59
C PRO A 50 -17.73 -8.64 1.75
N VAL A 51 -18.87 -7.96 1.66
CA VAL A 51 -20.18 -8.59 1.56
C VAL A 51 -20.51 -8.75 0.09
N GLU A 52 -20.79 -9.98 -0.35
CA GLU A 52 -21.12 -10.27 -1.74
C GLU A 52 -22.29 -9.41 -2.24
N TYR A 53 -22.23 -8.96 -3.50
CA TYR A 53 -23.18 -8.03 -4.14
C TYR A 53 -23.30 -6.62 -3.54
N SER A 54 -22.60 -6.32 -2.46
CA SER A 54 -22.49 -4.94 -1.95
C SER A 54 -21.85 -4.02 -2.97
N LYS A 55 -22.06 -2.70 -2.81
CA LYS A 55 -21.39 -1.71 -3.66
C LYS A 55 -19.87 -1.84 -3.56
N GLU A 56 -19.34 -1.99 -2.35
CA GLU A 56 -17.91 -2.13 -2.10
C GLU A 56 -17.33 -3.35 -2.81
N TRP A 57 -17.99 -4.51 -2.70
CA TRP A 57 -17.60 -5.70 -3.45
C TRP A 57 -17.61 -5.46 -4.97
N LYS A 58 -18.66 -4.82 -5.51
CA LYS A 58 -18.73 -4.49 -6.95
C LYS A 58 -17.59 -3.56 -7.37
N ASP A 59 -17.28 -2.54 -6.56
CA ASP A 59 -16.18 -1.62 -6.81
C ASP A 59 -14.83 -2.37 -6.83
N HIS A 60 -14.61 -3.28 -5.88
CA HIS A 60 -13.41 -4.11 -5.81
C HIS A 60 -13.26 -5.04 -7.02
N VAL A 61 -14.36 -5.66 -7.47
CA VAL A 61 -14.39 -6.49 -8.69
C VAL A 61 -14.08 -5.65 -9.93
N LEU A 62 -14.73 -4.50 -10.09
CA LEU A 62 -14.52 -3.61 -11.25
C LEU A 62 -13.10 -3.01 -11.29
N GLN A 63 -12.48 -2.82 -10.14
CA GLN A 63 -11.09 -2.34 -10.02
C GLN A 63 -10.06 -3.47 -10.07
N ASN A 64 -10.52 -4.73 -10.02
CA ASN A 64 -9.69 -5.91 -9.80
C ASN A 64 -8.67 -5.67 -8.65
N GLY A 65 -9.15 -5.11 -7.54
CA GLY A 65 -8.28 -4.71 -6.45
C GLY A 65 -9.01 -4.09 -5.25
N VAL A 66 -8.35 -4.19 -4.10
CA VAL A 66 -8.72 -3.54 -2.83
C VAL A 66 -7.59 -2.60 -2.45
N LYS A 67 -7.92 -1.34 -2.13
CA LYS A 67 -6.95 -0.32 -1.74
C LYS A 67 -6.95 -0.14 -0.22
N ALA A 68 -5.82 -0.42 0.42
CA ALA A 68 -5.54 0.00 1.79
C ALA A 68 -4.60 1.22 1.78
N THR A 69 -4.84 2.18 2.67
CA THR A 69 -4.03 3.40 2.79
C THR A 69 -3.48 3.53 4.20
N PHE A 70 -2.18 3.81 4.29
CA PHE A 70 -1.46 3.96 5.56
C PHE A 70 -0.59 5.19 5.49
N THR A 71 -0.48 5.95 6.58
CA THR A 71 0.41 7.10 6.64
C THR A 71 1.41 6.91 7.78
N PHE A 72 2.69 7.15 7.49
CA PHE A 72 3.78 7.03 8.45
C PHE A 72 4.62 8.30 8.48
N PRO A 73 5.11 8.73 9.66
CA PRO A 73 6.13 9.76 9.73
C PRO A 73 7.45 9.26 9.12
N ILE A 74 8.22 10.17 8.56
CA ILE A 74 9.49 9.91 7.87
C ILE A 74 10.56 10.83 8.42
N ASP A 75 11.68 10.23 8.81
CA ASP A 75 12.89 10.97 9.15
C ASP A 75 13.66 11.36 7.88
N ARG A 76 13.47 12.60 7.43
CA ARG A 76 14.11 13.15 6.22
C ARG A 76 15.64 13.07 6.24
N SER A 77 16.27 12.93 7.41
CA SER A 77 17.73 12.84 7.53
C SER A 77 18.28 11.48 7.09
N ARG A 78 17.43 10.45 6.96
CA ARG A 78 17.84 9.11 6.55
C ARG A 78 17.95 9.00 5.04
N GLU A 79 19.04 8.43 4.57
CA GLU A 79 19.23 8.13 3.15
C GLU A 79 18.34 6.98 2.65
N LYS A 80 17.92 6.09 3.56
CA LYS A 80 17.15 4.89 3.24
C LYS A 80 16.06 4.63 4.28
N HIS A 81 14.90 4.26 3.76
CA HIS A 81 13.72 3.86 4.52
C HIS A 81 13.37 2.41 4.23
N THR A 82 12.81 1.73 5.22
CA THR A 82 12.40 0.33 5.10
C THR A 82 10.89 0.22 5.21
N LEU A 83 10.25 -0.29 4.15
CA LEU A 83 8.87 -0.75 4.19
C LEU A 83 8.83 -2.23 4.56
N THR A 84 8.07 -2.57 5.59
CA THR A 84 7.83 -3.94 6.03
C THR A 84 6.36 -4.31 5.81
N LEU A 85 6.14 -5.45 5.16
CA LEU A 85 4.83 -6.12 5.10
C LEU A 85 4.81 -7.30 6.07
N SER A 86 3.75 -7.39 6.85
CA SER A 86 3.54 -8.49 7.80
C SER A 86 2.35 -9.33 7.37
N CYS A 87 2.55 -10.65 7.25
CA CYS A 87 1.47 -11.59 6.98
C CYS A 87 0.51 -11.65 8.18
N GLY A 88 -0.79 -11.49 7.93
CA GLY A 88 -1.83 -11.56 8.98
C GLY A 88 -2.75 -12.76 8.79
N ASP A 89 -3.63 -12.70 7.79
CA ASP A 89 -4.48 -13.79 7.35
C ASP A 89 -3.98 -14.37 6.00
N PRO A 90 -4.35 -15.62 5.66
CA PRO A 90 -3.99 -16.24 4.39
C PRO A 90 -4.64 -15.55 3.17
N ASP A 91 -4.18 -15.95 1.98
CA ASP A 91 -4.67 -15.60 0.64
C ASP A 91 -4.52 -14.14 0.20
N VAL A 92 -3.98 -13.27 1.05
CA VAL A 92 -3.66 -11.89 0.67
C VAL A 92 -2.56 -11.88 -0.39
N MET A 93 -2.88 -11.39 -1.59
CA MET A 93 -1.92 -11.15 -2.66
C MET A 93 -1.77 -9.65 -2.91
N ILE A 94 -0.60 -9.10 -2.55
CA ILE A 94 -0.27 -7.69 -2.81
C ILE A 94 0.21 -7.54 -4.26
N GLN A 95 -0.48 -6.71 -5.04
CA GLN A 95 -0.17 -6.49 -6.46
C GLN A 95 0.65 -5.23 -6.72
N ARG A 96 0.48 -4.20 -5.89
CA ARG A 96 1.10 -2.89 -6.09
C ARG A 96 1.18 -2.11 -4.79
N ILE A 97 2.28 -1.39 -4.62
CA ILE A 97 2.47 -0.44 -3.53
C ILE A 97 2.90 0.88 -4.15
N ILE A 98 2.18 1.95 -3.83
CA ILE A 98 2.57 3.31 -4.20
C ILE A 98 2.98 4.04 -2.92
N ALA A 99 4.20 4.55 -2.91
CA ALA A 99 4.65 5.53 -1.94
C ALA A 99 4.31 6.94 -2.47
N ASP A 100 3.32 7.57 -1.85
CA ASP A 100 2.93 8.95 -2.12
C ASP A 100 3.61 9.90 -1.13
N TRP A 101 4.36 10.84 -1.67
CA TRP A 101 5.09 11.89 -0.95
C TRP A 101 4.33 13.23 -0.96
N GLY A 102 3.04 13.23 -1.32
CA GLY A 102 2.15 14.40 -1.34
C GLY A 102 1.75 14.91 -2.74
N GLY A 103 2.08 14.18 -3.79
CA GLY A 103 1.92 14.62 -5.19
C GLY A 103 1.19 13.62 -6.10
N LEU A 104 0.68 12.52 -5.54
CA LEU A 104 0.04 11.49 -6.34
C LEU A 104 -1.24 12.01 -7.01
N LYS A 105 -1.28 11.89 -8.34
CA LYS A 105 -2.49 12.15 -9.13
C LYS A 105 -3.32 10.88 -9.25
N GLN A 106 -4.63 11.03 -9.14
CA GLN A 106 -5.54 9.90 -9.28
C GLN A 106 -5.55 9.37 -10.72
N THR A 107 -5.18 8.11 -10.85
CA THR A 107 -5.19 7.33 -12.10
C THR A 107 -5.69 5.92 -11.78
N TYR A 108 -6.12 5.16 -12.78
CA TYR A 108 -6.66 3.81 -12.57
C TYR A 108 -5.58 2.83 -12.07
N VAL A 109 -4.46 2.70 -12.80
CA VAL A 109 -3.36 1.76 -12.47
C VAL A 109 -2.21 2.39 -11.68
N GLY A 110 -2.26 3.70 -11.38
CA GLY A 110 -1.16 4.40 -10.72
C GLY A 110 -0.06 4.86 -11.68
N PRO A 111 1.03 5.42 -11.13
CA PRO A 111 2.20 5.80 -11.92
C PRO A 111 2.95 4.57 -12.42
N ASP A 112 3.76 4.77 -13.47
CA ASP A 112 4.67 3.74 -13.97
C ASP A 112 5.67 3.31 -12.90
N ILE A 113 6.10 2.04 -12.99
CA ILE A 113 7.07 1.47 -12.05
C ILE A 113 8.39 2.23 -12.18
N ARG A 114 8.84 2.81 -11.06
CA ARG A 114 10.19 3.37 -10.96
C ARG A 114 11.17 2.27 -10.56
N ILE A 115 11.90 1.75 -11.53
CA ILE A 115 13.02 0.83 -11.27
C ILE A 115 14.21 1.69 -10.83
N LEU A 116 14.60 1.58 -9.56
CA LEU A 116 15.85 2.17 -9.07
C LEU A 116 16.99 1.33 -9.64
N LYS A 117 17.84 1.96 -10.46
CA LYS A 117 19.08 1.37 -10.97
C LYS A 117 20.19 1.52 -9.92
#